data_AF-A0A242E2Z0-F1
#
_entry.id   AF-A0A242E2Z0-F1
#
_cell.length_a   1.000
_cell.length_b   1.000
_cell.length_c   1.000
_cell.angle_alpha   90.00
_cell.angle_beta   90.00
_cell.angle_gamma   90.00
#
_symmetry.space_group_name_H-M   'P 1'
#
loop_
_entity.id
_entity.type
_entity.pdbx_description
1 polymer ?
#
loop_
_entity_poly.entity_id
_entity_poly.type
_entity_poly.pdbx_seq_one_letter_code
_entity_poly.pdbx_strand_id
1 'polypeptide(L)'
;MKYDFEMDLDEQSSVGKIAAQIKPGSKVLEFGPGNGRLTKHLIGAKQCEVSIVELDKELFDFVSEFAQDGFYGDIESFEWANYYAGQTFDYVLFADVLEHLVDPGKTLKKVREFLNEEGEILITFPNLAHNSVMIDLFNNQLPWASYGLLDETHNSFYTHDGFQKVFEKAGLFINIEDYLYLAVGDTELKSTYEELPEAVRYDFKMRPFGEVYQYFFSLMKHPVAQSSIAQPQNSNYVKVLEVTQQTKQDETIQQIPFNNFTGENETLSFPITEATERMVFRFAQQPSFIEFSAEAAGEKLTFIDSNAVVKTVNDCYLFDGKELPEFVLTDISGKEVTIHCHYRFIGELTPTMKELLETIRPMAEVTKQLSEKNDELERENHHLLEENTRLNHTLKTTTNRYCTLLESDEWTIKHRLGRRKKETSKKIQEKELSICIDEKIWDAETKILKIIGWGIANSDRQPLSYKLSADQSPFFEAIPVSREEVNQAEQLAKGTEAGFELRILCEQERSFLVEAVAQNGQSWIIEM
;
A
#
# COMPACT_ATOMS: atom_id res chain seq x y z
N MET A 1 -3.42 47.10 21.42
CA MET A 1 -1.98 47.04 21.07
C MET A 1 -1.82 46.18 19.83
N LYS A 2 -0.79 46.43 18.99
CA LYS A 2 -0.58 45.74 17.70
C LYS A 2 -0.34 44.22 17.83
N TYR A 3 -0.14 43.71 19.07
CA TYR A 3 0.22 42.31 19.37
C TYR A 3 -0.68 41.66 20.44
N ASP A 4 -1.99 41.87 20.39
CA ASP A 4 -2.94 41.34 21.38
C ASP A 4 -3.63 40.03 20.93
N PHE A 5 -2.87 38.96 20.71
CA PHE A 5 -3.40 37.61 20.39
C PHE A 5 -3.64 36.77 21.67
N GLU A 6 -4.07 35.51 21.68
CA GLU A 6 -3.93 34.68 22.91
C GLU A 6 -2.53 34.03 22.91
N MET A 7 -1.88 33.87 24.07
CA MET A 7 -0.58 33.18 24.14
C MET A 7 -0.84 31.67 24.07
N ASP A 8 -0.42 31.05 22.96
CA ASP A 8 -0.43 29.61 22.86
C ASP A 8 0.82 29.02 23.52
N LEU A 9 0.63 28.31 24.63
CA LEU A 9 1.68 27.60 25.37
C LEU A 9 1.80 26.14 24.94
N ASP A 10 1.16 25.73 23.83
CA ASP A 10 1.47 24.46 23.19
C ASP A 10 2.99 24.38 22.96
N GLU A 11 3.61 23.26 23.34
CA GLU A 11 5.03 22.98 23.12
C GLU A 11 5.39 23.00 21.63
N GLN A 12 4.39 22.97 20.75
CA GLN A 12 4.59 23.15 19.31
C GLN A 12 4.72 24.61 18.88
N SER A 13 4.29 25.59 19.69
CA SER A 13 4.43 27.02 19.39
C SER A 13 5.86 27.52 19.63
N SER A 14 6.27 28.57 18.92
CA SER A 14 7.60 29.18 19.06
C SER A 14 7.90 29.63 20.50
N VAL A 15 6.91 30.23 21.17
CA VAL A 15 7.01 30.66 22.58
C VAL A 15 6.96 29.45 23.53
N GLY A 16 6.17 28.43 23.21
CA GLY A 16 6.11 27.17 23.97
C GLY A 16 7.45 26.43 23.98
N LYS A 17 8.12 26.32 22.83
CA LYS A 17 9.47 25.73 22.71
C LYS A 17 10.51 26.46 23.57
N ILE A 18 10.48 27.80 23.55
CA ILE A 18 11.34 28.62 24.43
C ILE A 18 11.03 28.33 25.91
N ALA A 19 9.76 28.39 26.31
CA ALA A 19 9.35 28.20 27.71
C ALA A 19 9.64 26.79 28.24
N ALA A 20 9.54 25.76 27.38
CA ALA A 20 9.86 24.38 27.71
C ALA A 20 11.35 24.20 28.04
N GLN A 21 12.24 24.88 27.30
CA GLN A 21 13.69 24.80 27.47
C GLN A 21 14.19 25.49 28.76
N ILE A 22 13.47 26.51 29.24
CA ILE A 22 13.88 27.29 30.41
C ILE A 22 13.59 26.53 31.72
N LYS A 23 14.65 26.33 32.51
CA LYS A 23 14.58 25.72 33.84
C LYS A 23 13.91 26.66 34.85
N PRO A 24 13.09 26.15 35.79
CA PRO A 24 12.54 26.97 36.86
C PRO A 24 13.62 27.65 37.73
N GLY A 25 13.36 28.86 38.22
CA GLY A 25 14.29 29.61 39.08
C GLY A 25 15.49 30.22 38.37
N SER A 26 15.50 30.23 37.03
CA SER A 26 16.63 30.74 36.24
C SER A 26 16.65 32.26 36.14
N LYS A 27 17.83 32.82 35.90
CA LYS A 27 18.03 34.22 35.50
C LYS A 27 17.94 34.34 33.99
N VAL A 28 16.97 35.12 33.52
CA VAL A 28 16.65 35.25 32.10
C VAL A 28 16.81 36.69 31.66
N LEU A 29 17.47 36.93 30.53
CA LEU A 29 17.44 38.21 29.84
C LEU A 29 16.58 38.08 28.58
N GLU A 30 15.48 38.80 28.52
CA GLU A 30 14.56 38.81 27.39
C GLU A 30 14.73 40.10 26.58
N PHE A 31 15.17 39.96 25.32
CA PHE A 31 15.18 41.06 24.37
C PHE A 31 13.82 41.13 23.68
N GLY A 32 13.24 42.33 23.58
CA GLY A 32 11.94 42.54 22.93
C GLY A 32 10.78 41.76 23.57
N PRO A 33 10.49 41.94 24.87
CA PRO A 33 9.41 41.20 25.56
C PRO A 33 8.00 41.48 24.99
N GLY A 34 7.84 42.48 24.13
CA GLY A 34 6.54 42.82 23.55
C GLY A 34 5.56 43.23 24.66
N ASN A 35 4.39 42.59 24.70
CA ASN A 35 3.42 42.81 25.79
C ASN A 35 3.70 41.95 27.05
N GLY A 36 4.88 41.34 27.16
CA GLY A 36 5.38 40.66 28.36
C GLY A 36 4.67 39.35 28.70
N ARG A 37 4.07 38.66 27.72
CA ARG A 37 3.40 37.37 27.93
C ARG A 37 4.36 36.28 28.41
N LEU A 38 5.47 36.12 27.69
CA LEU A 38 6.51 35.17 28.04
C LEU A 38 7.14 35.57 29.38
N THR A 39 7.50 36.84 29.56
CA THR A 39 7.94 37.40 30.85
C THR A 39 7.01 37.01 32.01
N LYS A 40 5.69 37.24 31.90
CA LYS A 40 4.70 36.87 32.93
C LYS A 40 4.67 35.37 33.19
N HIS A 41 4.74 34.56 32.15
CA HIS A 41 4.76 33.11 32.28
C HIS A 41 6.01 32.62 33.01
N LEU A 42 7.19 33.13 32.64
CA LEU A 42 8.46 32.76 33.26
C LEU A 42 8.51 33.16 34.73
N ILE A 43 8.01 34.35 35.09
CA ILE A 43 7.96 34.79 36.48
C ILE A 43 6.93 33.99 37.28
N GLY A 44 5.71 33.84 36.75
CA GLY A 44 4.60 33.23 37.48
C GLY A 44 4.70 31.71 37.61
N ALA A 45 4.92 31.01 36.49
CA ALA A 45 4.90 29.55 36.43
C ALA A 45 6.27 28.92 36.68
N LYS A 46 7.34 29.55 36.17
CA LYS A 46 8.72 29.04 36.28
C LYS A 46 9.52 29.70 37.40
N GLN A 47 8.99 30.73 38.07
CA GLN A 47 9.67 31.45 39.16
C GLN A 47 11.04 32.01 38.74
N CYS A 48 11.19 32.40 37.47
CA CYS A 48 12.43 32.96 36.94
C CYS A 48 12.60 34.44 37.32
N GLU A 49 13.85 34.88 37.42
CA GLU A 49 14.23 36.29 37.50
C GLU A 49 14.41 36.83 36.08
N VAL A 50 13.42 37.55 35.55
CA VAL A 50 13.45 38.03 34.16
C VAL A 50 13.85 39.49 34.08
N SER A 51 14.98 39.77 33.44
CA SER A 51 15.43 41.10 33.04
C SER A 51 15.06 41.36 31.58
N ILE A 52 14.75 42.61 31.22
CA ILE A 52 14.27 42.95 29.87
C ILE A 52 15.08 44.05 29.18
N VAL A 53 15.13 44.00 27.84
CA VAL A 53 15.56 45.12 26.99
C VAL A 53 14.47 45.41 25.98
N GLU A 54 13.90 46.62 26.00
CA GLU A 54 12.78 47.01 25.15
C GLU A 54 12.98 48.44 24.59
N LEU A 55 12.67 48.61 23.31
CA LEU A 55 12.83 49.86 22.56
C LEU A 55 11.55 50.70 22.59
N ASP A 56 10.38 50.07 22.67
CA ASP A 56 9.09 50.76 22.78
C ASP A 56 8.83 51.20 24.22
N LYS A 57 8.59 52.50 24.43
CA LYS A 57 8.45 53.05 25.79
C LYS A 57 7.19 52.57 26.50
N GLU A 58 6.07 52.42 25.78
CA GLU A 58 4.80 52.00 26.36
C GLU A 58 4.86 50.53 26.79
N LEU A 59 5.44 49.68 25.95
CA LEU A 59 5.68 48.28 26.27
C LEU A 59 6.70 48.13 27.40
N PHE A 60 7.81 48.87 27.35
CA PHE A 60 8.79 48.87 28.42
C PHE A 60 8.17 49.23 29.76
N ASP A 61 7.40 50.31 29.83
CA ASP A 61 6.76 50.74 31.09
C ASP A 61 5.81 49.68 31.63
N PHE A 62 5.01 49.07 30.75
CA PHE A 62 4.08 48.01 31.13
C PHE A 62 4.79 46.76 31.64
N VAL A 63 5.80 46.26 30.93
CA VAL A 63 6.51 45.02 31.30
C VAL A 63 7.40 45.24 32.52
N SER A 64 7.96 46.44 32.68
CA SER A 64 8.75 46.83 33.86
C SER A 64 7.96 46.84 35.16
N GLU A 65 6.62 46.88 35.12
CA GLU A 65 5.80 46.77 36.35
C GLU A 65 5.97 45.42 37.06
N PHE A 66 6.38 44.38 36.33
CA PHE A 66 6.51 43.03 36.87
C PHE A 66 7.83 42.34 36.54
N ALA A 67 8.64 42.84 35.60
CA ALA A 67 10.01 42.35 35.38
C ALA A 67 10.93 42.61 36.59
N GLN A 68 11.99 41.82 36.72
CA GLN A 68 12.95 41.94 37.83
C GLN A 68 13.87 43.16 37.67
N ASP A 69 14.28 43.46 36.44
CA ASP A 69 15.12 44.59 36.06
C ASP A 69 14.84 44.92 34.58
N GLY A 70 15.14 46.13 34.12
CA GLY A 70 14.80 46.53 32.76
C GLY A 70 15.66 47.67 32.23
N PHE A 71 16.09 47.55 30.98
CA PHE A 71 16.75 48.61 30.23
C PHE A 71 15.87 49.09 29.06
N TYR A 72 15.54 50.38 29.06
CA TYR A 72 14.85 51.02 27.95
C TYR A 72 15.86 51.50 26.91
N GLY A 73 15.84 50.91 25.72
CA GLY A 73 16.70 51.35 24.63
C GLY A 73 16.88 50.31 23.52
N ASP A 74 17.66 50.72 22.52
CA ASP A 74 17.95 49.91 21.34
C ASP A 74 19.00 48.83 21.64
N ILE A 75 18.74 47.61 21.18
CA ILE A 75 19.64 46.46 21.27
C ILE A 75 20.95 46.74 20.54
N GLU A 76 20.91 47.37 19.37
CA GLU A 76 22.08 47.63 18.53
C GLU A 76 22.93 48.83 19.03
N SER A 77 22.42 49.60 20.00
CA SER A 77 23.21 50.64 20.69
C SER A 77 24.26 50.08 21.65
N PHE A 78 24.06 48.83 22.12
CA PHE A 78 24.85 48.16 23.14
C PHE A 78 24.95 48.89 24.49
N GLU A 79 24.13 49.91 24.75
CA GLU A 79 24.12 50.61 26.05
C GLU A 79 23.62 49.70 27.19
N TRP A 80 22.69 48.79 26.88
CA TRP A 80 22.22 47.74 27.79
C TRP A 80 23.38 46.89 28.35
N ALA A 81 24.45 46.69 27.56
CA ALA A 81 25.60 45.92 27.99
C ALA A 81 26.40 46.63 29.09
N ASN A 82 26.40 47.97 29.09
CA ASN A 82 27.00 48.75 30.16
C ASN A 82 26.11 48.72 31.41
N TYR A 83 24.79 48.76 31.23
CA TYR A 83 23.81 48.69 32.31
C TYR A 83 23.89 47.35 33.06
N TYR A 84 23.91 46.23 32.34
CA TYR A 84 24.01 44.89 32.90
C TYR A 84 25.46 44.43 33.15
N ALA A 85 26.43 45.34 33.16
CA ALA A 85 27.84 44.98 33.27
C ALA A 85 28.14 44.16 34.54
N GLY A 86 28.81 43.01 34.36
CA GLY A 86 29.15 42.09 35.45
C GLY A 86 28.02 41.12 35.84
N GLN A 87 26.84 41.22 35.23
CA GLN A 87 25.79 40.22 35.36
C GLN A 87 25.98 39.10 34.34
N THR A 88 25.48 37.92 34.69
CA THR A 88 25.38 36.78 33.78
C THR A 88 24.01 36.12 33.90
N PHE A 89 23.50 35.60 32.79
CA PHE A 89 22.19 34.98 32.68
C PHE A 89 22.33 33.49 32.35
N ASP A 90 21.38 32.69 32.87
CA ASP A 90 21.23 31.28 32.51
C ASP A 90 20.63 31.17 31.10
N TYR A 91 19.71 32.06 30.76
CA TYR A 91 19.08 32.10 29.43
C TYR A 91 19.02 33.52 28.88
N VAL A 92 19.26 33.67 27.58
CA VAL A 92 19.00 34.92 26.84
C VAL A 92 18.03 34.64 25.70
N LEU A 93 16.98 35.43 25.58
CA LEU A 93 15.87 35.16 24.65
C LEU A 93 15.83 36.18 23.52
N PHE A 94 15.67 35.67 22.30
CA PHE A 94 15.30 36.43 21.10
C PHE A 94 14.10 35.75 20.44
N ALA A 95 12.90 36.06 20.92
CA ALA A 95 11.65 35.56 20.36
C ALA A 95 11.15 36.53 19.28
N ASP A 96 11.43 36.21 18.01
CA ASP A 96 11.04 37.03 16.85
C ASP A 96 11.60 38.46 16.92
N VAL A 97 12.91 38.56 17.20
CA VAL A 97 13.65 39.82 17.37
C VAL A 97 14.79 40.00 16.38
N LEU A 98 15.55 38.95 16.10
CA LEU A 98 16.82 39.06 15.35
C LEU A 98 16.60 39.50 13.90
N GLU A 99 15.47 39.16 13.30
CA GLU A 99 15.04 39.53 11.96
C GLU A 99 14.79 41.04 11.83
N HIS A 100 14.47 41.73 12.94
CA HIS A 100 14.30 43.18 12.97
C HIS A 100 15.64 43.93 13.12
N LEU A 101 16.74 43.24 13.43
CA LEU A 101 18.05 43.86 13.61
C LEU A 101 18.78 44.02 12.27
N VAL A 102 19.61 45.06 12.17
CA VAL A 102 20.47 45.29 11.00
C VAL A 102 21.68 44.34 11.00
N ASP A 103 22.27 44.06 12.16
CA ASP A 103 23.41 43.14 12.30
C ASP A 103 23.24 42.19 13.50
N PRO A 104 22.37 41.16 13.37
CA PRO A 104 22.12 40.21 14.45
C PRO A 104 23.39 39.45 14.88
N GLY A 105 24.36 39.27 13.98
CA GLY A 105 25.63 38.61 14.30
C GLY A 105 26.47 39.38 15.32
N LYS A 106 26.53 40.72 15.22
CA LYS A 106 27.18 41.56 16.25
C LYS A 106 26.45 41.47 17.58
N THR A 107 25.12 41.49 17.56
CA THR A 107 24.29 41.35 18.76
C THR A 107 24.56 40.04 19.48
N LEU A 108 24.49 38.91 18.76
CA LEU A 108 24.79 37.59 19.33
C LEU A 108 26.20 37.50 19.91
N LYS A 109 27.19 38.08 19.23
CA LYS A 109 28.57 38.12 19.73
C LYS A 109 28.68 38.90 21.05
N LYS A 110 27.94 40.01 21.19
CA LYS A 110 27.94 40.80 22.43
C LYS A 110 27.19 40.09 23.55
N VAL A 111 26.03 39.52 23.26
CA VAL A 111 25.20 38.75 24.19
C VAL A 111 25.96 37.56 24.78
N ARG A 112 26.81 36.91 23.97
CA ARG A 112 27.67 35.82 24.43
C ARG A 112 28.49 36.17 25.68
N GLU A 113 28.85 37.44 25.87
CA GLU A 113 29.59 37.91 27.07
C GLU A 113 28.75 37.86 28.35
N PHE A 114 27.42 37.87 28.24
CA PHE A 114 26.45 37.92 29.34
C PHE A 114 25.82 36.57 29.67
N LEU A 115 26.11 35.50 28.92
CA LEU A 115 25.75 34.15 29.37
C LEU A 115 26.62 33.74 30.54
N ASN A 116 26.14 32.86 31.41
CA ASN A 116 27.04 32.10 32.29
C ASN A 116 27.75 30.97 31.50
N GLU A 117 28.46 30.05 32.16
CA GLU A 117 29.23 28.99 31.46
C GLU A 117 28.36 27.89 30.84
N GLU A 118 27.18 27.62 31.42
CA GLU A 118 26.23 26.59 30.97
C GLU A 118 24.99 27.22 30.29
N GLY A 119 25.04 28.52 30.05
CA GLY A 119 23.88 29.31 29.65
C GLY A 119 23.58 29.18 28.18
N GLU A 120 22.32 29.40 27.84
CA GLU A 120 21.79 29.20 26.49
C GLU A 120 21.19 30.49 25.92
N ILE A 121 21.41 30.74 24.62
CA ILE A 121 20.63 31.71 23.85
C ILE A 121 19.52 30.95 23.15
N LEU A 122 18.27 31.32 23.42
CA LEU A 122 17.09 30.75 22.78
C LEU A 122 16.58 31.73 21.72
N ILE A 123 16.48 31.25 20.49
CA ILE A 123 16.18 32.07 19.31
C ILE A 123 15.02 31.42 18.56
N THR A 124 14.04 32.24 18.16
CA THR A 124 13.12 31.93 17.06
C THR A 124 13.44 32.84 15.88
N PHE A 125 13.35 32.31 14.66
CA PHE A 125 13.68 33.07 13.46
C PHE A 125 12.83 32.64 12.25
N PRO A 126 12.20 33.56 11.50
CA PRO A 126 11.35 33.22 10.36
C PRO A 126 12.13 32.63 9.18
N ASN A 127 11.55 31.63 8.51
CA ASN A 127 12.13 31.03 7.33
C ASN A 127 11.63 31.69 6.04
N LEU A 128 12.42 32.59 5.47
CA LEU A 128 12.10 33.22 4.17
C LEU A 128 11.99 32.20 3.02
N ALA A 129 12.59 31.03 3.14
CA ALA A 129 12.55 29.99 2.11
C ALA A 129 11.30 29.08 2.18
N HIS A 130 10.34 29.38 3.06
CA HIS A 130 9.05 28.69 3.14
C HIS A 130 8.33 28.64 1.78
N ASN A 131 7.55 27.58 1.52
CA ASN A 131 6.92 27.37 0.22
C ASN A 131 5.94 28.48 -0.15
N SER A 132 5.17 29.04 0.79
CA SER A 132 4.25 30.16 0.50
C SER A 132 5.00 31.37 -0.09
N VAL A 133 6.13 31.77 0.52
CA VAL A 133 6.98 32.86 0.00
C VAL A 133 7.57 32.50 -1.35
N MET A 134 8.05 31.26 -1.50
CA MET A 134 8.69 30.81 -2.74
C MET A 134 7.70 30.70 -3.91
N ILE A 135 6.42 30.41 -3.65
CA ILE A 135 5.35 30.45 -4.64
C ILE A 135 5.11 31.90 -5.12
N ASP A 136 5.00 32.85 -4.19
CA ASP A 136 4.85 34.27 -4.53
C ASP A 136 6.05 34.77 -5.35
N LEU A 137 7.27 34.46 -4.91
CA LEU A 137 8.50 34.82 -5.62
C LEU A 137 8.57 34.19 -7.02
N PHE A 138 8.14 32.92 -7.17
CA PHE A 138 8.05 32.27 -8.48
C PHE A 138 7.14 33.05 -9.43
N ASN A 139 6.06 33.60 -8.90
CA ASN A 139 5.10 34.43 -9.62
C ASN A 139 5.50 35.92 -9.70
N ASN A 140 6.74 36.25 -9.35
CA ASN A 140 7.28 37.61 -9.32
C ASN A 140 6.47 38.55 -8.41
N GLN A 141 6.06 38.04 -7.25
CA GLN A 141 5.36 38.76 -6.20
C GLN A 141 6.18 38.78 -4.91
N LEU A 142 6.06 39.86 -4.13
CA LEU A 142 6.64 39.99 -2.80
C LEU A 142 5.69 40.80 -1.90
N PRO A 143 4.60 40.19 -1.43
CA PRO A 143 3.55 40.90 -0.70
C PRO A 143 3.97 41.13 0.76
N TRP A 144 4.66 42.24 1.02
CA TRP A 144 4.93 42.69 2.38
C TRP A 144 3.63 42.88 3.18
N ALA A 145 3.66 42.46 4.44
CA ALA A 145 2.56 42.48 5.36
C ALA A 145 2.96 43.17 6.68
N SER A 146 1.96 43.40 7.54
CA SER A 146 2.18 44.03 8.85
C SER A 146 2.60 43.06 9.98
N TYR A 147 2.64 41.76 9.67
CA TYR A 147 3.08 40.64 10.51
C TYR A 147 3.37 39.41 9.63
N GLY A 148 4.07 38.41 10.17
CA GLY A 148 4.34 37.11 9.52
C GLY A 148 5.71 37.03 8.85
N LEU A 149 5.92 36.05 7.95
CA LEU A 149 7.19 35.78 7.27
C LEU A 149 7.69 36.99 6.46
N LEU A 150 6.77 37.73 5.85
CA LEU A 150 7.02 38.93 5.06
C LEU A 150 6.58 40.20 5.83
N ASP A 151 6.84 40.28 7.13
CA ASP A 151 6.66 41.53 7.87
C ASP A 151 7.57 42.63 7.28
N GLU A 152 6.99 43.80 7.00
CA GLU A 152 7.67 44.97 6.44
C GLU A 152 8.80 45.52 7.34
N THR A 153 8.83 45.11 8.62
CA THR A 153 9.83 45.49 9.60
C THR A 153 11.02 44.53 9.69
N HIS A 154 11.02 43.43 8.93
CA HIS A 154 12.17 42.53 8.84
C HIS A 154 13.31 43.16 8.03
N ASN A 155 14.47 43.30 8.65
CA ASN A 155 15.70 43.83 8.08
C ASN A 155 16.69 42.73 7.65
N SER A 156 16.59 41.56 8.29
CA SER A 156 17.51 40.44 8.11
C SER A 156 16.77 39.16 7.73
N PHE A 157 17.30 38.44 6.75
CA PHE A 157 16.75 37.16 6.29
C PHE A 157 17.87 36.13 6.15
N TYR A 158 17.66 34.95 6.69
CA TYR A 158 18.61 33.86 6.61
C TYR A 158 17.93 32.59 6.14
N THR A 159 18.63 31.82 5.30
CA THR A 159 18.38 30.39 5.16
C THR A 159 19.06 29.66 6.32
N HIS A 160 18.63 28.44 6.60
CA HIS A 160 19.25 27.54 7.59
C HIS A 160 20.79 27.62 7.61
N ASP A 161 21.47 27.28 6.50
CA ASP A 161 22.93 27.29 6.39
C ASP A 161 23.55 28.69 6.56
N GLY A 162 22.81 29.73 6.16
CA GLY A 162 23.24 31.11 6.32
C GLY A 162 23.29 31.50 7.78
N PHE A 163 22.27 31.10 8.55
CA PHE A 163 22.14 31.43 9.97
C PHE A 163 23.14 30.66 10.84
N GLN A 164 23.40 29.38 10.53
CA GLN A 164 24.45 28.60 11.21
C GLN A 164 25.83 29.29 11.10
N LYS A 165 26.17 29.86 9.94
CA LYS A 165 27.42 30.63 9.76
C LYS A 165 27.45 31.91 10.59
N VAL A 166 26.29 32.50 10.92
CA VAL A 166 26.21 33.65 11.84
C VAL A 166 26.59 33.20 13.24
N PHE A 167 26.07 32.05 13.70
CA PHE A 167 26.39 31.49 15.02
C PHE A 167 27.87 31.15 15.16
N GLU A 168 28.47 30.51 14.15
CA GLU A 168 29.90 30.20 14.12
C GLU A 168 30.76 31.45 14.28
N LYS A 169 30.43 32.53 13.54
CA LYS A 169 31.15 33.81 13.62
C LYS A 169 30.96 34.51 14.97
N ALA A 170 29.82 34.30 15.63
CA ALA A 170 29.57 34.78 16.98
C ALA A 170 30.28 33.92 18.06
N GLY A 171 30.86 32.78 17.69
CA GLY A 171 31.51 31.84 18.62
C GLY A 171 30.51 31.07 19.47
N LEU A 172 29.34 30.78 18.90
CA LEU A 172 28.25 30.04 19.51
C LEU A 172 28.11 28.67 18.84
N PHE A 173 27.67 27.67 19.62
CA PHE A 173 27.50 26.29 19.18
C PHE A 173 26.06 25.85 19.37
N ILE A 174 25.50 25.13 18.41
CA ILE A 174 24.12 24.66 18.46
C ILE A 174 24.02 23.51 19.47
N ASN A 175 23.17 23.70 20.48
CA ASN A 175 22.78 22.66 21.44
C ASN A 175 21.51 21.96 20.96
N ILE A 176 20.49 22.73 20.59
CA ILE A 176 19.23 22.22 20.07
C ILE A 176 18.87 22.98 18.81
N GLU A 177 18.40 22.26 17.80
CA GLU A 177 17.71 22.82 16.65
C GLU A 177 16.37 22.11 16.47
N ASP A 178 15.32 22.89 16.32
CA ASP A 178 13.96 22.43 16.10
C ASP A 178 13.21 23.42 15.20
N TYR A 179 11.99 23.09 14.80
CA TYR A 179 11.22 23.88 13.85
C TYR A 179 9.75 24.00 14.29
N LEU A 180 9.13 25.12 13.89
CA LEU A 180 7.67 25.27 13.83
C LEU A 180 7.25 25.05 12.38
N TYR A 181 6.19 24.27 12.17
CA TYR A 181 5.67 23.94 10.85
C TYR A 181 4.31 24.57 10.61
N LEU A 182 4.12 25.12 9.42
CA LEU A 182 2.80 25.49 8.90
C LEU A 182 2.75 25.04 7.43
N ALA A 183 1.66 24.39 7.03
CA ALA A 183 1.50 23.98 5.64
C ALA A 183 1.20 25.21 4.76
N VAL A 184 1.44 25.08 3.45
CA VAL A 184 1.00 26.08 2.48
C VAL A 184 -0.52 26.19 2.55
N GLY A 185 -1.03 27.42 2.75
CA GLY A 185 -2.45 27.70 2.98
C GLY A 185 -2.82 27.95 4.44
N ASP A 186 -1.98 27.53 5.39
CA ASP A 186 -2.18 27.75 6.83
C ASP A 186 -1.35 28.94 7.37
N THR A 187 -0.59 29.58 6.50
CA THR A 187 0.17 30.81 6.81
C THR A 187 -0.66 32.08 6.62
N GLU A 188 -0.14 33.24 7.04
CA GLU A 188 -0.74 34.55 6.72
C GLU A 188 -0.73 34.88 5.21
N LEU A 189 0.13 34.20 4.44
CA LEU A 189 0.20 34.30 2.98
C LEU A 189 -0.91 33.45 2.33
N LYS A 190 -1.54 34.00 1.30
CA LYS A 190 -2.68 33.36 0.59
C LYS A 190 -2.26 32.41 -0.53
N SER A 191 -0.95 32.26 -0.74
CA SER A 191 -0.38 31.52 -1.84
C SER A 191 -0.76 30.05 -1.77
N THR A 192 -1.09 29.44 -2.91
CA THR A 192 -1.37 28.00 -2.99
C THR A 192 -0.53 27.30 -4.05
N TYR A 193 -0.39 25.98 -3.94
CA TYR A 193 0.37 25.20 -4.94
C TYR A 193 -0.27 25.29 -6.34
N GLU A 194 -1.56 25.59 -6.45
CA GLU A 194 -2.27 25.75 -7.72
C GLU A 194 -1.78 26.99 -8.52
N GLU A 195 -1.09 27.91 -7.88
CA GLU A 195 -0.48 29.07 -8.53
C GLU A 195 0.85 28.73 -9.23
N LEU A 196 1.39 27.52 -9.00
CA LEU A 196 2.55 27.02 -9.71
C LEU A 196 2.13 26.23 -10.97
N PRO A 197 2.98 26.16 -12.01
CA PRO A 197 2.79 25.20 -13.09
C PRO A 197 2.78 23.75 -12.58
N GLU A 198 1.89 22.90 -13.14
CA GLU A 198 1.77 21.47 -12.78
C GLU A 198 3.14 20.76 -12.72
N ALA A 199 4.07 21.12 -13.62
CA ALA A 199 5.40 20.53 -13.73
C ALA A 199 6.30 20.69 -12.50
N VAL A 200 6.09 21.69 -11.65
CA VAL A 200 6.97 21.97 -10.49
C VAL A 200 6.25 21.82 -9.14
N ARG A 201 4.93 21.59 -9.14
CA ARG A 201 4.13 21.46 -7.91
C ARG A 201 4.65 20.35 -7.00
N TYR A 202 4.95 19.19 -7.58
CA TYR A 202 5.49 18.06 -6.84
C TYR A 202 6.82 18.40 -6.18
N ASP A 203 7.76 18.99 -6.93
CA ASP A 203 9.08 19.35 -6.40
C ASP A 203 8.98 20.37 -5.26
N PHE A 204 8.06 21.34 -5.34
CA PHE A 204 7.79 22.27 -4.24
C PHE A 204 7.23 21.55 -3.01
N LYS A 205 6.19 20.72 -3.18
CA LYS A 205 5.60 19.92 -2.09
C LYS A 205 6.64 19.04 -1.40
N MET A 206 7.64 18.57 -2.14
CA MET A 206 8.68 17.67 -1.62
C MET A 206 9.91 18.38 -1.03
N ARG A 207 9.92 19.71 -0.89
CA ARG A 207 11.06 20.44 -0.29
C ARG A 207 11.18 20.15 1.22
N PRO A 208 12.37 19.76 1.74
CA PRO A 208 12.55 19.44 3.17
C PRO A 208 12.18 20.57 4.12
N PHE A 209 12.59 21.80 3.81
CA PHE A 209 12.24 22.99 4.59
C PHE A 209 11.01 23.72 4.04
N GLY A 210 10.23 23.07 3.17
CA GLY A 210 9.11 23.70 2.45
C GLY A 210 8.00 24.19 3.37
N GLU A 211 7.77 23.50 4.49
CA GLU A 211 6.74 23.81 5.49
C GLU A 211 7.33 24.26 6.84
N VAL A 212 8.66 24.45 6.92
CA VAL A 212 9.30 25.06 8.10
C VAL A 212 8.94 26.54 8.09
N TYR A 213 8.09 26.96 9.02
CA TYR A 213 7.66 28.35 9.17
C TYR A 213 8.71 29.16 9.92
N GLN A 214 9.15 28.65 11.06
CA GLN A 214 10.17 29.27 11.91
C GLN A 214 11.18 28.23 12.38
N TYR A 215 12.43 28.68 12.52
CA TYR A 215 13.50 27.95 13.16
C TYR A 215 13.49 28.21 14.66
N PHE A 216 13.84 27.20 15.45
CA PHE A 216 14.15 27.32 16.87
C PHE A 216 15.58 26.84 17.11
N PHE A 217 16.37 27.65 17.82
CA PHE A 217 17.73 27.30 18.21
C PHE A 217 17.96 27.53 19.69
N SER A 218 18.60 26.57 20.35
CA SER A 218 19.34 26.77 21.60
C SER A 218 20.83 26.78 21.29
N LEU A 219 21.52 27.86 21.67
CA LEU A 219 22.94 28.07 21.42
C LEU A 219 23.73 28.19 22.72
N MET A 220 24.91 27.57 22.78
CA MET A 220 25.82 27.62 23.92
C MET A 220 27.15 28.26 23.58
N LYS A 221 27.88 28.71 24.60
CA LYS A 221 29.24 29.28 24.48
C LYS A 221 30.30 28.29 24.03
N HIS A 222 30.13 27.03 24.41
CA HIS A 222 31.12 25.98 24.28
C HIS A 222 30.61 24.87 23.37
N PRO A 223 31.52 24.09 22.75
CA PRO A 223 31.12 22.93 21.94
C PRO A 223 30.26 21.96 22.74
N VAL A 224 29.13 21.57 22.16
CA VAL A 224 28.20 20.61 22.75
C VAL A 224 28.57 19.21 22.31
N ALA A 225 28.71 18.27 23.26
CA ALA A 225 29.13 16.91 22.96
C ALA A 225 28.07 16.11 22.19
N GLN A 226 26.80 16.36 22.46
CA GLN A 226 25.64 15.72 21.84
C GLN A 226 24.55 16.76 21.59
N SER A 227 24.57 17.39 20.43
CA SER A 227 23.51 18.31 20.01
C SER A 227 22.26 17.53 19.59
N SER A 228 21.08 18.07 19.89
CA SER A 228 19.79 17.55 19.43
C SER A 228 19.33 18.35 18.21
N ILE A 229 19.57 17.83 17.01
CA ILE A 229 19.19 18.49 15.74
C ILE A 229 18.01 17.74 15.13
N ALA A 230 16.83 18.36 15.14
CA ALA A 230 15.65 17.81 14.48
C ALA A 230 15.88 17.71 12.97
N GLN A 231 15.24 16.74 12.32
CA GLN A 231 15.17 16.70 10.85
C GLN A 231 13.89 17.42 10.41
N PRO A 232 13.94 18.26 9.37
CA PRO A 232 12.76 18.92 8.83
C PRO A 232 11.66 17.93 8.45
N GLN A 233 10.46 18.18 8.92
CA GLN A 233 9.26 17.43 8.56
C GLN A 233 8.44 18.21 7.52
N ASN A 234 7.76 17.48 6.66
CA ASN A 234 6.86 18.05 5.67
C ASN A 234 5.65 17.11 5.56
N SER A 235 4.46 17.67 5.70
CA SER A 235 3.20 16.91 5.69
C SER A 235 2.99 16.18 4.36
N ASN A 236 3.59 16.65 3.27
CA ASN A 236 3.52 16.01 1.96
C ASN A 236 4.33 14.72 1.87
N TYR A 237 5.20 14.41 2.84
CA TYR A 237 5.98 13.17 2.86
C TYR A 237 5.18 11.96 3.33
N VAL A 238 4.19 12.18 4.19
CA VAL A 238 3.37 11.09 4.71
C VAL A 238 2.27 10.76 3.71
N LYS A 239 2.14 9.47 3.40
CA LYS A 239 1.09 8.91 2.55
C LYS A 239 0.43 7.75 3.27
N VAL A 240 -0.84 7.50 2.95
CA VAL A 240 -1.60 6.41 3.56
C VAL A 240 -1.76 5.30 2.54
N LEU A 241 -1.33 4.11 2.93
CA LEU A 241 -1.60 2.86 2.24
C LEU A 241 -2.78 2.17 2.93
N GLU A 242 -3.83 1.89 2.19
CA GLU A 242 -4.90 1.01 2.65
C GLU A 242 -4.55 -0.43 2.27
N VAL A 243 -4.53 -1.30 3.26
CA VAL A 243 -4.24 -2.73 3.11
C VAL A 243 -5.49 -3.51 3.47
N THR A 244 -5.97 -4.32 2.54
CA THR A 244 -7.17 -5.12 2.70
C THR A 244 -6.84 -6.60 2.56
N GLN A 245 -7.13 -7.39 3.60
CA GLN A 245 -6.99 -8.85 3.57
C GLN A 245 -8.36 -9.48 3.46
N GLN A 246 -8.57 -10.28 2.41
CA GLN A 246 -9.83 -10.95 2.12
C GLN A 246 -9.70 -12.45 2.35
N THR A 247 -10.63 -12.98 3.12
CA THR A 247 -10.89 -14.42 3.30
C THR A 247 -12.21 -14.77 2.62
N LYS A 248 -12.59 -16.06 2.59
CA LYS A 248 -13.89 -16.49 2.04
C LYS A 248 -15.12 -15.88 2.74
N GLN A 249 -14.97 -15.41 3.97
CA GLN A 249 -16.09 -15.00 4.83
C GLN A 249 -15.99 -13.55 5.29
N ASP A 250 -14.77 -13.06 5.52
CA ASP A 250 -14.50 -11.75 6.11
C ASP A 250 -13.44 -10.97 5.34
N GLU A 251 -13.50 -9.66 5.47
CA GLU A 251 -12.53 -8.69 4.96
C GLU A 251 -12.02 -7.83 6.12
N THR A 252 -10.69 -7.65 6.21
CA THR A 252 -10.03 -6.80 7.20
C THR A 252 -9.31 -5.67 6.49
N ILE A 253 -9.57 -4.42 6.91
CA ILE A 253 -8.96 -3.22 6.34
C ILE A 253 -8.07 -2.55 7.39
N GLN A 254 -6.87 -2.17 6.99
CA GLN A 254 -5.91 -1.42 7.80
C GLN A 254 -5.39 -0.23 6.99
N GLN A 255 -5.27 0.93 7.64
CA GLN A 255 -4.60 2.09 7.05
C GLN A 255 -3.23 2.25 7.71
N ILE A 256 -2.19 2.31 6.89
CA ILE A 256 -0.80 2.38 7.32
C ILE A 256 -0.18 3.65 6.75
N PRO A 257 0.22 4.63 7.59
CA PRO A 257 0.99 5.76 7.12
C PRO A 257 2.44 5.32 6.80
N PHE A 258 2.97 5.79 5.69
CA PHE A 258 4.38 5.64 5.34
C PHE A 258 4.97 6.97 4.90
N ASN A 259 6.27 7.15 5.14
CA ASN A 259 6.98 8.38 4.85
C ASN A 259 7.85 8.19 3.59
N ASN A 260 7.43 8.84 2.51
CA ASN A 260 8.07 8.71 1.20
C ASN A 260 9.41 9.45 1.09
N PHE A 261 9.83 10.19 2.12
CA PHE A 261 11.11 10.89 2.17
C PHE A 261 12.12 10.16 3.07
N THR A 262 11.71 9.73 4.26
CA THR A 262 12.60 9.03 5.21
C THR A 262 12.70 7.52 4.94
N GLY A 263 11.77 6.94 4.17
CA GLY A 263 11.64 5.49 3.98
C GLY A 263 10.95 4.77 5.14
N GLU A 264 10.40 5.50 6.11
CA GLU A 264 9.62 4.88 7.20
C GLU A 264 8.40 4.17 6.63
N ASN A 265 8.24 2.89 6.96
CA ASN A 265 7.20 1.99 6.42
C ASN A 265 7.21 1.85 4.89
N GLU A 266 8.35 2.11 4.23
CA GLU A 266 8.54 1.80 2.80
C GLU A 266 8.55 0.29 2.53
N THR A 267 9.02 -0.51 3.50
CA THR A 267 8.94 -1.96 3.48
C THR A 267 8.06 -2.46 4.63
N LEU A 268 7.04 -3.25 4.32
CA LEU A 268 6.05 -3.74 5.28
C LEU A 268 5.89 -5.26 5.16
N SER A 269 5.95 -5.96 6.30
CA SER A 269 5.73 -7.41 6.36
C SER A 269 4.40 -7.74 7.03
N PHE A 270 3.67 -8.67 6.42
CA PHE A 270 2.36 -9.11 6.85
C PHE A 270 2.34 -10.64 7.03
N PRO A 271 1.99 -11.13 8.22
CA PRO A 271 1.72 -12.55 8.40
C PRO A 271 0.37 -12.89 7.75
N ILE A 272 0.35 -13.79 6.77
CA ILE A 272 -0.87 -14.21 6.07
C ILE A 272 -1.36 -15.54 6.63
N THR A 273 -2.64 -15.58 7.00
CA THR A 273 -3.27 -16.83 7.47
C THR A 273 -3.56 -17.77 6.31
N GLU A 274 -3.72 -19.08 6.56
CA GLU A 274 -4.14 -20.03 5.52
C GLU A 274 -5.52 -19.72 4.91
N ALA A 275 -6.34 -18.92 5.61
CA ALA A 275 -7.68 -18.54 5.17
C ALA A 275 -7.69 -17.32 4.23
N THR A 276 -6.59 -16.57 4.13
CA THR A 276 -6.49 -15.38 3.30
C THR A 276 -6.25 -15.78 1.85
N GLU A 277 -7.18 -15.42 0.96
CA GLU A 277 -7.11 -15.76 -0.46
C GLU A 277 -6.51 -14.62 -1.29
N ARG A 278 -6.79 -13.38 -0.86
CA ARG A 278 -6.44 -12.18 -1.61
C ARG A 278 -6.01 -11.06 -0.66
N MET A 279 -4.99 -10.33 -1.07
CA MET A 279 -4.54 -9.11 -0.40
C MET A 279 -4.51 -7.97 -1.40
N VAL A 280 -5.10 -6.84 -1.01
CA VAL A 280 -5.32 -5.68 -1.86
C VAL A 280 -4.67 -4.46 -1.22
N PHE A 281 -3.85 -3.76 -2.00
CA PHE A 281 -3.13 -2.57 -1.60
C PHE A 281 -3.66 -1.38 -2.39
N ARG A 282 -4.16 -0.39 -1.67
CA ARG A 282 -4.88 0.75 -2.21
C ARG A 282 -4.22 2.04 -1.81
N PHE A 283 -4.07 2.91 -2.80
CA PHE A 283 -3.42 4.20 -2.65
C PHE A 283 -4.39 5.34 -2.94
N ALA A 284 -4.01 6.57 -2.63
CA ALA A 284 -4.85 7.73 -2.90
C ALA A 284 -5.19 7.85 -4.40
N GLN A 285 -6.46 8.11 -4.72
CA GLN A 285 -6.94 8.27 -6.09
C GLN A 285 -6.42 9.58 -6.70
N GLN A 286 -5.27 9.50 -7.36
CA GLN A 286 -4.65 10.58 -8.11
C GLN A 286 -3.58 10.01 -9.03
N PRO A 287 -3.12 10.78 -10.04
CA PRO A 287 -2.02 10.32 -10.86
C PRO A 287 -0.77 10.12 -10.02
N SER A 288 -0.09 9.01 -10.27
CA SER A 288 1.06 8.60 -9.48
C SER A 288 1.93 7.62 -10.24
N PHE A 289 3.21 7.60 -9.86
CA PHE A 289 4.16 6.60 -10.30
C PHE A 289 4.72 5.89 -9.07
N ILE A 290 4.33 4.64 -8.88
CA ILE A 290 4.58 3.89 -7.66
C ILE A 290 5.53 2.73 -7.98
N GLU A 291 6.66 2.69 -7.30
CA GLU A 291 7.52 1.51 -7.23
C GLU A 291 6.91 0.54 -6.23
N PHE A 292 6.47 -0.62 -6.68
CA PHE A 292 5.79 -1.61 -5.85
C PHE A 292 6.30 -3.01 -6.17
N SER A 293 6.83 -3.70 -5.17
CA SER A 293 7.19 -5.11 -5.30
C SER A 293 6.73 -5.89 -4.08
N ALA A 294 6.50 -7.19 -4.26
CA ALA A 294 6.10 -8.09 -3.20
C ALA A 294 6.96 -9.36 -3.21
N GLU A 295 7.22 -9.88 -2.02
CA GLU A 295 7.90 -11.14 -1.76
C GLU A 295 6.98 -12.01 -0.90
N ALA A 296 6.90 -13.31 -1.20
CA ALA A 296 6.17 -14.27 -0.39
C ALA A 296 7.13 -15.40 0.03
N ALA A 297 7.25 -15.63 1.34
CA ALA A 297 8.23 -16.57 1.91
C ALA A 297 9.68 -16.32 1.45
N GLY A 298 10.05 -15.05 1.23
CA GLY A 298 11.38 -14.62 0.78
C GLY A 298 11.65 -14.79 -0.72
N GLU A 299 10.64 -15.19 -1.50
CA GLU A 299 10.73 -15.23 -2.97
C GLU A 299 9.92 -14.09 -3.57
N LYS A 300 10.55 -13.34 -4.48
CA LYS A 300 9.89 -12.24 -5.19
C LYS A 300 8.73 -12.76 -6.04
N LEU A 301 7.55 -12.17 -5.84
CA LEU A 301 6.39 -12.41 -6.68
C LEU A 301 6.62 -11.79 -8.05
N THR A 302 6.63 -12.64 -9.08
CA THR A 302 6.81 -12.22 -10.47
C THR A 302 5.55 -11.58 -11.05
N PHE A 303 4.39 -11.97 -10.52
CA PHE A 303 3.09 -11.47 -10.92
C PHE A 303 2.41 -10.72 -9.78
N ILE A 304 1.97 -9.51 -10.08
CA ILE A 304 1.21 -8.63 -9.19
C ILE A 304 0.13 -8.02 -10.08
N ASP A 305 -1.13 -8.37 -9.82
CA ASP A 305 -2.25 -7.80 -10.57
C ASP A 305 -2.46 -6.35 -10.15
N SER A 306 -2.74 -5.47 -11.12
CA SER A 306 -2.84 -4.03 -10.90
C SER A 306 -3.63 -3.35 -12.01
N ASN A 307 -4.35 -2.29 -11.66
CA ASN A 307 -5.03 -1.41 -12.63
C ASN A 307 -4.13 -0.30 -13.19
N ALA A 308 -2.81 -0.39 -13.02
CA ALA A 308 -1.86 0.55 -13.61
C ALA A 308 -1.95 0.57 -15.15
N VAL A 309 -1.78 1.76 -15.72
CA VAL A 309 -1.74 1.96 -17.18
C VAL A 309 -0.45 1.41 -17.77
N VAL A 310 0.67 1.54 -17.04
CA VAL A 310 1.98 1.05 -17.49
C VAL A 310 2.70 0.39 -16.33
N LYS A 311 3.24 -0.81 -16.55
CA LYS A 311 4.26 -1.44 -15.71
C LYS A 311 5.61 -1.37 -16.40
N THR A 312 6.64 -0.91 -15.69
CA THR A 312 8.03 -0.86 -16.19
C THR A 312 8.82 -2.08 -15.71
N VAL A 313 10.01 -2.29 -16.30
CA VAL A 313 10.92 -3.40 -15.94
C VAL A 313 11.49 -3.31 -14.52
N ASN A 314 11.38 -2.15 -13.87
CA ASN A 314 11.87 -1.91 -12.50
C ASN A 314 10.72 -1.92 -11.49
N ASP A 315 9.63 -2.65 -11.78
CA ASP A 315 8.43 -2.72 -10.93
C ASP A 315 7.85 -1.35 -10.54
N CYS A 316 7.93 -0.39 -11.46
CA CYS A 316 7.26 0.89 -11.31
C CYS A 316 5.98 0.92 -12.16
N TYR A 317 4.91 1.41 -11.56
CA TYR A 317 3.54 1.36 -12.03
C TYR A 317 2.98 2.77 -12.17
N LEU A 318 2.52 3.12 -13.36
CA LEU A 318 1.95 4.44 -13.67
C LEU A 318 0.44 4.39 -13.63
N PHE A 319 -0.14 5.23 -12.77
CA PHE A 319 -1.58 5.43 -12.63
C PHE A 319 -1.94 6.82 -13.15
N ASP A 320 -3.02 6.92 -13.92
CA ASP A 320 -3.47 8.18 -14.54
C ASP A 320 -4.46 8.97 -13.69
N GLY A 321 -4.82 8.43 -12.52
CA GLY A 321 -5.75 9.04 -11.55
C GLY A 321 -7.24 8.86 -11.87
N LYS A 322 -7.63 8.13 -12.92
CA LYS A 322 -9.05 7.88 -13.23
C LYS A 322 -9.68 6.93 -12.22
N GLU A 323 -8.95 5.88 -11.87
CA GLU A 323 -9.33 4.89 -10.86
C GLU A 323 -8.41 4.98 -9.65
N LEU A 324 -8.84 4.40 -8.54
CA LEU A 324 -8.02 4.28 -7.35
C LEU A 324 -6.89 3.28 -7.63
N PRO A 325 -5.60 3.65 -7.45
CA PRO A 325 -4.49 2.74 -7.70
C PRO A 325 -4.58 1.52 -6.80
N GLU A 326 -4.56 0.34 -7.41
CA GLU A 326 -4.72 -0.94 -6.73
C GLU A 326 -3.62 -1.93 -7.15
N PHE A 327 -3.12 -2.68 -6.17
CA PHE A 327 -2.32 -3.88 -6.38
C PHE A 327 -2.96 -5.05 -5.67
N VAL A 328 -2.97 -6.21 -6.32
CA VAL A 328 -3.65 -7.41 -5.87
C VAL A 328 -2.65 -8.56 -5.88
N LEU A 329 -2.55 -9.22 -4.73
CA LEU A 329 -1.78 -10.44 -4.55
C LEU A 329 -2.73 -11.60 -4.30
N THR A 330 -2.55 -12.69 -5.04
CA THR A 330 -3.21 -13.99 -4.87
C THR A 330 -2.16 -15.07 -4.59
N ASP A 331 -2.59 -16.28 -4.19
CA ASP A 331 -1.69 -17.43 -3.97
C ASP A 331 -0.64 -17.23 -2.86
N ILE A 332 -1.00 -16.40 -1.88
CA ILE A 332 -0.18 -16.02 -0.72
C ILE A 332 -0.59 -16.71 0.60
N SER A 333 -1.59 -17.60 0.56
CA SER A 333 -2.14 -18.25 1.75
C SER A 333 -1.08 -18.96 2.58
N GLY A 334 -1.02 -18.66 3.87
CA GLY A 334 -0.06 -19.25 4.82
C GLY A 334 1.39 -18.79 4.66
N LYS A 335 1.69 -17.79 3.82
CA LYS A 335 3.03 -17.23 3.63
C LYS A 335 3.20 -15.92 4.40
N GLU A 336 4.42 -15.57 4.77
CA GLU A 336 4.73 -14.17 5.12
C GLU A 336 4.87 -13.37 3.81
N VAL A 337 4.16 -12.25 3.71
CA VAL A 337 4.22 -11.35 2.56
C VAL A 337 4.92 -10.07 2.96
N THR A 338 6.01 -9.76 2.29
CA THR A 338 6.72 -8.48 2.44
C THR A 338 6.51 -7.66 1.18
N ILE A 339 6.07 -6.42 1.32
CA ILE A 339 5.98 -5.48 0.22
C ILE A 339 7.04 -4.39 0.37
N HIS A 340 7.44 -3.84 -0.75
CA HIS A 340 8.15 -2.57 -0.86
C HIS A 340 7.26 -1.62 -1.66
N CYS A 341 7.00 -0.42 -1.15
CA CYS A 341 6.22 0.59 -1.85
C CYS A 341 6.84 2.00 -1.70
N HIS A 342 7.06 2.67 -2.83
CA HIS A 342 7.63 4.01 -2.88
C HIS A 342 6.98 4.84 -3.99
N TYR A 343 6.47 6.03 -3.69
CA TYR A 343 6.06 6.99 -4.71
C TYR A 343 7.27 7.66 -5.34
N ARG A 344 7.52 7.40 -6.61
CA ARG A 344 8.47 8.20 -7.40
C ARG A 344 7.88 9.55 -7.79
N PHE A 345 6.55 9.61 -7.92
CA PHE A 345 5.80 10.81 -8.24
C PHE A 345 4.36 10.67 -7.75
N ILE A 346 3.78 11.78 -7.29
CA ILE A 346 2.36 11.89 -6.96
C ILE A 346 1.87 13.31 -7.25
N GLY A 347 0.73 13.43 -7.92
CA GLY A 347 0.14 14.74 -8.23
C GLY A 347 -0.34 14.83 -9.67
N GLU A 348 -0.37 16.04 -10.22
CA GLU A 348 -0.97 16.27 -11.53
C GLU A 348 0.01 15.99 -12.67
N LEU A 349 -0.48 15.29 -13.69
CA LEU A 349 0.25 15.06 -14.92
C LEU A 349 0.23 16.33 -15.77
N THR A 350 1.39 16.74 -16.25
CA THR A 350 1.50 17.85 -17.21
C THR A 350 0.71 17.58 -18.49
N PRO A 351 0.34 18.60 -19.30
CA PRO A 351 -0.35 18.39 -20.57
C PRO A 351 0.40 17.43 -21.51
N THR A 352 1.73 17.54 -21.55
CA THR A 352 2.59 16.64 -22.34
C THR A 352 2.52 15.19 -21.84
N MET A 353 2.52 14.98 -20.52
CA MET A 353 2.37 13.63 -19.96
C MET A 353 0.98 13.05 -20.25
N LYS A 354 -0.07 13.87 -20.18
CA LYS A 354 -1.44 13.48 -20.53
C LYS A 354 -1.52 13.04 -22.00
N GLU A 355 -0.93 13.79 -22.93
CA GLU A 355 -0.89 13.45 -24.36
C GLU A 355 -0.13 12.14 -24.64
N LEU A 356 1.03 11.95 -23.98
CA LEU A 356 1.79 10.71 -24.07
C LEU A 356 0.98 9.51 -23.54
N LEU A 357 0.29 9.67 -22.41
CA LEU A 357 -0.56 8.63 -21.82
C LEU A 357 -1.72 8.24 -22.73
N GLU A 358 -2.37 9.19 -23.39
CA GLU A 358 -3.43 8.89 -24.36
C GLU A 358 -2.91 8.12 -25.58
N THR A 359 -1.63 8.30 -25.94
CA THR A 359 -0.96 7.51 -26.99
C THR A 359 -0.57 6.11 -26.50
N ILE A 360 -0.12 5.98 -25.25
CA ILE A 360 0.38 4.73 -24.67
C ILE A 360 -0.78 3.81 -24.26
N ARG A 361 -1.90 4.35 -23.78
CA ARG A 361 -3.02 3.57 -23.22
C ARG A 361 -3.53 2.47 -24.17
N PRO A 362 -3.77 2.71 -25.47
CA PRO A 362 -4.19 1.65 -26.38
C PRO A 362 -3.11 0.55 -26.54
N MET A 363 -1.83 0.93 -26.54
CA MET A 363 -0.72 -0.02 -26.65
C MET A 363 -0.57 -0.86 -25.38
N ALA A 364 -0.76 -0.25 -24.21
CA ALA A 364 -0.73 -0.93 -22.93
C ALA A 364 -1.89 -1.92 -22.80
N GLU A 365 -3.09 -1.55 -23.25
CA GLU A 365 -4.26 -2.43 -23.27
C GLU A 365 -4.02 -3.66 -24.15
N VAL A 366 -3.48 -3.47 -25.36
CA VAL A 366 -3.09 -4.58 -26.23
C VAL A 366 -2.00 -5.45 -25.58
N THR A 367 -1.04 -4.84 -24.89
CA THR A 367 0.03 -5.57 -24.19
C THR A 367 -0.53 -6.41 -23.05
N LYS A 368 -1.50 -5.88 -22.29
CA LYS A 368 -2.20 -6.60 -21.22
C LYS A 368 -2.96 -7.80 -21.79
N GLN A 369 -3.75 -7.60 -22.85
CA GLN A 369 -4.48 -8.68 -23.53
C GLN A 369 -3.55 -9.77 -24.07
N LEU A 370 -2.40 -9.38 -24.63
CA LEU A 370 -1.39 -10.33 -25.09
C LEU A 370 -0.76 -11.10 -23.93
N SER A 371 -0.49 -10.45 -22.79
CA SER A 371 0.04 -11.11 -21.58
C SER A 371 -0.95 -12.14 -21.05
N GLU A 372 -2.22 -11.75 -20.86
CA GLU A 372 -3.28 -12.65 -20.40
C GLU A 372 -3.44 -13.85 -21.35
N LYS A 373 -3.36 -13.61 -22.66
CA LYS A 373 -3.43 -14.69 -23.65
C LYS A 373 -2.20 -15.60 -23.60
N ASN A 374 -1.03 -15.05 -23.34
CA ASN A 374 0.19 -15.85 -23.18
C ASN A 374 0.09 -16.74 -21.93
N ASP A 375 -0.41 -16.22 -20.81
CA ASP A 375 -0.63 -16.99 -19.57
C ASP A 375 -1.68 -18.10 -19.74
N GLU A 376 -2.73 -17.85 -20.54
CA GLU A 376 -3.69 -18.88 -20.93
C GLU A 376 -3.03 -20.00 -21.75
N LEU A 377 -2.23 -19.63 -22.75
CA LEU A 377 -1.51 -20.59 -23.60
C LEU A 377 -0.46 -21.39 -22.83
N GLU A 378 0.23 -20.78 -21.87
CA GLU A 378 1.19 -21.47 -21.01
C GLU A 378 0.50 -22.52 -20.13
N ARG A 379 -0.66 -22.20 -19.56
CA ARG A 379 -1.48 -23.17 -18.80
C ARG A 379 -1.96 -24.33 -19.69
N GLU A 380 -2.43 -24.03 -20.90
CA GLU A 380 -2.87 -25.06 -21.84
C GLU A 380 -1.70 -25.97 -22.26
N ASN A 381 -0.53 -25.39 -22.54
CA ASN A 381 0.67 -26.14 -22.90
C ASN A 381 1.14 -27.04 -21.75
N HIS A 382 1.08 -26.56 -20.50
CA HIS A 382 1.38 -27.36 -19.32
C HIS A 382 0.45 -28.58 -19.21
N HIS A 383 -0.86 -28.37 -19.36
CA HIS A 383 -1.85 -29.44 -19.35
C HIS A 383 -1.59 -30.48 -20.46
N LEU A 384 -1.29 -30.03 -21.68
CA LEU A 384 -0.96 -30.93 -22.80
C LEU A 384 0.32 -31.73 -22.54
N LEU A 385 1.33 -31.14 -21.91
CA LEU A 385 2.56 -31.84 -21.51
C LEU A 385 2.30 -32.94 -20.48
N GLU A 386 1.46 -32.67 -19.48
CA GLU A 386 1.04 -33.67 -18.49
C GLU A 386 0.28 -34.82 -19.15
N GLU A 387 -0.68 -34.50 -20.02
CA GLU A 387 -1.45 -35.52 -20.74
C GLU A 387 -0.57 -36.37 -21.66
N ASN A 388 0.35 -35.75 -22.40
CA ASN A 388 1.30 -36.46 -23.27
C ASN A 388 2.24 -37.35 -22.46
N THR A 389 2.67 -36.91 -21.28
CA THR A 389 3.46 -37.71 -20.34
C THR A 389 2.67 -38.94 -19.88
N ARG A 390 1.39 -38.76 -19.54
CA ARG A 390 0.47 -39.85 -19.17
C ARG A 390 0.27 -40.84 -20.32
N LEU A 391 0.05 -40.35 -21.54
CA LEU A 391 -0.12 -41.18 -22.74
C LEU A 391 1.14 -41.96 -23.07
N ASN A 392 2.32 -41.33 -23.02
CA ASN A 392 3.60 -42.00 -23.23
C ASN A 392 3.86 -43.09 -22.18
N HIS A 393 3.53 -42.82 -20.92
CA HIS A 393 3.62 -43.85 -19.87
C HIS A 393 2.69 -45.03 -20.17
N THR A 394 1.47 -44.76 -20.61
CA THR A 394 0.47 -45.77 -21.01
C THR A 394 0.94 -46.57 -22.23
N LEU A 395 1.49 -45.90 -23.23
CA LEU A 395 2.05 -46.55 -24.41
C LEU A 395 3.23 -47.43 -24.04
N LYS A 396 4.19 -46.93 -23.25
CA LYS A 396 5.37 -47.69 -22.82
C LYS A 396 5.00 -48.93 -22.00
N THR A 397 4.07 -48.79 -21.05
CA THR A 397 3.58 -49.93 -20.25
C THR A 397 2.84 -50.96 -21.11
N THR A 398 2.06 -50.51 -22.09
CA THR A 398 1.34 -51.37 -23.04
C THR A 398 2.31 -52.07 -23.98
N THR A 399 3.26 -51.35 -24.58
CA THR A 399 4.33 -51.91 -25.43
C THR A 399 5.17 -52.93 -24.67
N ASN A 400 5.61 -52.62 -23.44
CA ASN A 400 6.32 -53.60 -22.61
C ASN A 400 5.48 -54.85 -22.36
N ARG A 401 4.18 -54.71 -22.05
CA ARG A 401 3.28 -55.86 -21.92
C ARG A 401 3.27 -56.71 -23.20
N TYR A 402 3.11 -56.11 -24.38
CA TYR A 402 3.09 -56.86 -25.63
C TYR A 402 4.45 -57.46 -26.00
N CYS A 403 5.55 -56.72 -25.84
CA CYS A 403 6.91 -57.24 -26.09
C CYS A 403 7.25 -58.42 -25.18
N THR A 404 6.77 -58.48 -23.93
CA THR A 404 7.01 -59.64 -23.06
C THR A 404 6.33 -60.92 -23.55
N LEU A 405 5.30 -60.81 -24.40
CA LEU A 405 4.57 -61.92 -25.01
C LEU A 405 5.26 -62.48 -26.27
N LEU A 406 6.27 -61.79 -26.80
CA LEU A 406 6.99 -62.17 -28.01
C LEU A 406 8.33 -62.84 -27.69
N GLU A 407 8.79 -63.76 -28.54
CA GLU A 407 10.14 -64.32 -28.52
C GLU A 407 11.11 -63.42 -29.30
N SER A 408 12.33 -63.23 -28.78
CA SER A 408 13.22 -62.13 -29.19
C SER A 408 13.72 -62.19 -30.63
N ASP A 409 13.69 -63.37 -31.26
CA ASP A 409 14.41 -63.60 -32.52
C ASP A 409 13.48 -63.86 -33.72
N GLU A 410 12.17 -64.12 -33.50
CA GLU A 410 11.22 -64.47 -34.58
C GLU A 410 9.90 -63.68 -34.58
N TRP A 411 9.68 -62.73 -33.65
CA TRP A 411 8.39 -62.02 -33.50
C TRP A 411 7.17 -62.97 -33.35
N THR A 412 7.39 -64.17 -32.81
CA THR A 412 6.36 -65.18 -32.54
C THR A 412 5.89 -65.13 -31.08
N ILE A 413 4.61 -65.46 -30.81
CA ILE A 413 4.03 -65.41 -29.46
C ILE A 413 4.51 -66.62 -28.64
N LYS A 414 5.04 -66.39 -27.43
CA LYS A 414 5.51 -67.46 -26.52
C LYS A 414 4.46 -68.54 -26.28
N HIS A 415 4.81 -69.80 -26.51
CA HIS A 415 3.95 -70.94 -26.25
C HIS A 415 3.74 -71.17 -24.74
N ARG A 416 2.58 -70.77 -24.21
CA ARG A 416 2.15 -71.13 -22.84
C ARG A 416 1.46 -72.49 -22.83
N LEU A 417 2.07 -73.47 -22.13
CA LEU A 417 1.43 -74.72 -21.70
C LEU A 417 0.27 -74.41 -20.73
N GLY A 418 -0.93 -74.91 -21.04
CA GLY A 418 -2.11 -74.84 -20.17
C GLY A 418 -3.08 -73.70 -20.48
N ARG A 419 -3.95 -73.87 -21.49
CA ARG A 419 -5.08 -72.97 -21.74
C ARG A 419 -6.22 -73.26 -20.77
N ARG A 420 -6.41 -72.40 -19.76
CA ARG A 420 -7.77 -72.02 -19.36
C ARG A 420 -8.20 -70.95 -20.37
N LYS A 421 -9.21 -71.22 -21.20
CA LYS A 421 -9.85 -70.18 -22.01
C LYS A 421 -10.44 -69.16 -21.02
N LYS A 422 -9.74 -68.04 -20.78
CA LYS A 422 -10.36 -66.89 -20.13
C LYS A 422 -11.41 -66.36 -21.10
N GLU A 423 -12.67 -66.53 -20.75
CA GLU A 423 -13.77 -65.85 -21.43
C GLU A 423 -13.56 -64.34 -21.30
N THR A 424 -13.78 -63.62 -22.39
CA THR A 424 -13.74 -62.16 -22.39
C THR A 424 -14.89 -61.63 -21.55
N SER A 425 -14.72 -60.49 -20.88
CA SER A 425 -15.78 -59.89 -20.05
C SER A 425 -17.11 -59.74 -20.80
N LYS A 426 -17.05 -59.47 -22.10
CA LYS A 426 -18.23 -59.41 -23.00
C LYS A 426 -18.95 -60.77 -23.14
N LYS A 427 -18.21 -61.89 -23.22
CA LYS A 427 -18.80 -63.25 -23.25
C LYS A 427 -19.31 -63.73 -21.90
N ILE A 428 -18.79 -63.17 -20.80
CA ILE A 428 -19.30 -63.42 -19.44
C ILE A 428 -20.60 -62.62 -19.25
N GLN A 429 -20.63 -61.34 -19.65
CA GLN A 429 -21.82 -60.49 -19.63
C GLN A 429 -22.95 -61.06 -20.50
N GLU A 430 -22.69 -61.51 -21.74
CA GLU A 430 -23.69 -62.15 -22.62
C GLU A 430 -24.33 -63.42 -22.03
N LYS A 431 -23.67 -64.07 -21.06
CA LYS A 431 -24.26 -65.21 -20.33
C LYS A 431 -25.06 -64.77 -19.11
N GLU A 432 -24.69 -63.66 -18.48
CA GLU A 432 -25.24 -63.20 -17.20
C GLU A 432 -26.45 -62.27 -17.37
N LEU A 433 -26.53 -61.52 -18.48
CA LEU A 433 -27.63 -60.62 -18.78
C LEU A 433 -28.02 -60.65 -20.26
N SER A 434 -29.30 -60.44 -20.54
CA SER A 434 -29.83 -60.21 -21.88
C SER A 434 -30.29 -58.76 -21.95
N ILE A 435 -29.65 -57.97 -22.82
CA ILE A 435 -29.94 -56.54 -22.97
C ILE A 435 -29.95 -56.15 -24.44
N CYS A 436 -30.89 -55.29 -24.81
CA CYS A 436 -31.03 -54.74 -26.15
C CYS A 436 -31.33 -53.25 -26.06
N ILE A 437 -30.63 -52.46 -26.87
CA ILE A 437 -30.91 -51.03 -27.05
C ILE A 437 -31.63 -50.90 -28.38
N ASP A 438 -32.86 -50.41 -28.33
CA ASP A 438 -33.71 -50.26 -29.50
C ASP A 438 -33.38 -48.95 -30.23
N GLU A 439 -33.28 -47.85 -29.47
CA GLU A 439 -33.12 -46.52 -30.03
C GLU A 439 -32.37 -45.58 -29.06
N LYS A 440 -31.64 -44.62 -29.64
CA LYS A 440 -31.07 -43.48 -28.94
C LYS A 440 -31.52 -42.20 -29.63
N ILE A 441 -32.07 -41.26 -28.86
CA ILE A 441 -32.61 -40.01 -29.37
C ILE A 441 -32.00 -38.88 -28.54
N TRP A 442 -31.16 -38.05 -29.17
CA TRP A 442 -30.64 -36.84 -28.53
C TRP A 442 -31.46 -35.62 -28.94
N ASP A 443 -31.90 -34.85 -27.95
CA ASP A 443 -32.66 -33.62 -28.14
C ASP A 443 -31.74 -32.40 -28.00
N ALA A 444 -31.62 -31.62 -29.08
CA ALA A 444 -30.72 -30.47 -29.13
C ALA A 444 -31.18 -29.27 -28.28
N GLU A 445 -32.47 -29.17 -27.99
CA GLU A 445 -33.09 -28.08 -27.23
C GLU A 445 -33.06 -28.37 -25.73
N THR A 446 -33.41 -29.60 -25.33
CA THR A 446 -33.39 -29.99 -23.91
C THR A 446 -32.05 -30.53 -23.43
N LYS A 447 -31.13 -30.86 -24.36
CA LYS A 447 -29.85 -31.54 -24.08
C LYS A 447 -30.00 -32.90 -23.41
N ILE A 448 -31.15 -33.56 -23.57
CA ILE A 448 -31.40 -34.89 -22.98
C ILE A 448 -31.19 -35.95 -24.06
N LEU A 449 -30.30 -36.92 -23.77
CA LEU A 449 -30.20 -38.18 -24.50
C LEU A 449 -31.19 -39.18 -23.89
N LYS A 450 -32.13 -39.68 -24.71
CA LYS A 450 -33.04 -40.77 -24.37
C LYS A 450 -32.51 -42.07 -24.94
N ILE A 451 -32.33 -43.09 -24.11
CA ILE A 451 -31.94 -44.44 -24.51
C ILE A 451 -33.10 -45.38 -24.18
N ILE A 452 -33.69 -45.99 -25.20
CA ILE A 452 -34.84 -46.89 -25.06
C ILE A 452 -34.37 -48.32 -25.35
N GLY A 453 -34.75 -49.26 -24.50
CA GLY A 453 -34.38 -50.65 -24.67
C GLY A 453 -35.07 -51.58 -23.69
N TRP A 454 -34.54 -52.78 -23.54
CA TRP A 454 -34.96 -53.73 -22.52
C TRP A 454 -33.77 -54.51 -21.99
N GLY A 455 -33.86 -54.96 -20.73
CA GLY A 455 -32.78 -55.69 -20.08
C GLY A 455 -33.25 -56.54 -18.91
N ILE A 456 -32.78 -57.80 -18.87
CA ILE A 456 -33.05 -58.76 -17.81
C ILE A 456 -31.79 -59.47 -17.37
N ALA A 457 -31.74 -59.87 -16.10
CA ALA A 457 -30.72 -60.79 -15.62
C ALA A 457 -31.07 -62.23 -16.04
N ASN A 458 -30.13 -62.96 -16.61
CA ASN A 458 -30.39 -64.34 -17.06
C ASN A 458 -30.48 -65.34 -15.90
N SER A 459 -30.02 -64.96 -14.70
CA SER A 459 -30.02 -65.83 -13.51
C SER A 459 -31.42 -66.04 -12.91
N ASP A 460 -32.24 -64.99 -12.86
CA ASP A 460 -33.57 -64.97 -12.22
C ASP A 460 -34.69 -64.46 -13.15
N ARG A 461 -34.33 -64.04 -14.38
CA ARG A 461 -35.22 -63.49 -15.40
C ARG A 461 -36.01 -62.27 -14.90
N GLN A 462 -35.41 -61.47 -14.00
CA GLN A 462 -35.98 -60.22 -13.51
C GLN A 462 -35.44 -59.00 -14.27
N PRO A 463 -36.20 -57.88 -14.32
CA PRO A 463 -35.73 -56.62 -14.89
C PRO A 463 -34.50 -56.06 -14.20
N LEU A 464 -33.64 -55.39 -14.98
CA LEU A 464 -32.49 -54.65 -14.47
C LEU A 464 -32.90 -53.24 -14.03
N SER A 465 -32.25 -52.72 -13.00
CA SER A 465 -32.26 -51.30 -12.64
C SER A 465 -30.97 -50.63 -13.11
N TYR A 466 -30.99 -49.32 -13.32
CA TYR A 466 -29.87 -48.60 -13.93
C TYR A 466 -29.41 -47.44 -13.07
N LYS A 467 -28.10 -47.20 -13.02
CA LYS A 467 -27.47 -46.09 -12.32
C LYS A 467 -26.38 -45.46 -13.18
N LEU A 468 -26.19 -44.16 -13.01
CA LEU A 468 -25.12 -43.39 -13.65
C LEU A 468 -24.39 -42.57 -12.60
N SER A 469 -23.06 -42.48 -12.68
CA SER A 469 -22.27 -41.62 -11.78
C SER A 469 -22.58 -40.14 -12.06
N ALA A 470 -22.66 -39.33 -10.99
CA ALA A 470 -22.81 -37.88 -11.08
C ALA A 470 -21.66 -37.20 -11.85
N ASP A 471 -20.48 -37.83 -11.91
CA ASP A 471 -19.33 -37.34 -12.70
C ASP A 471 -19.57 -37.45 -14.21
N GLN A 472 -20.46 -38.35 -14.65
CA GLN A 472 -20.77 -38.54 -16.06
C GLN A 472 -21.92 -37.64 -16.55
N SER A 473 -22.88 -37.32 -15.67
CA SER A 473 -23.93 -36.36 -15.96
C SER A 473 -24.57 -35.87 -14.65
N PRO A 474 -24.87 -34.56 -14.53
CA PRO A 474 -25.56 -34.02 -13.36
C PRO A 474 -27.05 -34.41 -13.30
N PHE A 475 -27.61 -34.99 -14.37
CA PHE A 475 -29.00 -35.46 -14.39
C PHE A 475 -29.10 -36.84 -15.06
N PHE A 476 -29.69 -37.79 -14.32
CA PHE A 476 -29.96 -39.15 -14.77
C PHE A 476 -31.31 -39.62 -14.22
N GLU A 477 -32.17 -40.11 -15.10
CA GLU A 477 -33.45 -40.74 -14.75
C GLU A 477 -33.58 -42.07 -15.49
N ALA A 478 -33.95 -43.14 -14.77
CA ALA A 478 -34.20 -44.46 -15.34
C ALA A 478 -35.67 -44.83 -15.10
N ILE A 479 -36.45 -44.93 -16.18
CA ILE A 479 -37.88 -45.20 -16.13
C ILE A 479 -38.12 -46.64 -16.58
N PRO A 480 -38.66 -47.53 -15.73
CA PRO A 480 -39.05 -48.88 -16.15
C PRO A 480 -40.28 -48.82 -17.07
N VAL A 481 -40.28 -49.66 -18.11
CA VAL A 481 -41.33 -49.69 -19.13
C VAL A 481 -41.81 -51.12 -19.34
N SER A 482 -43.12 -51.35 -19.28
CA SER A 482 -43.72 -52.63 -19.64
C SER A 482 -43.70 -52.84 -21.16
N ARG A 483 -43.13 -53.95 -21.62
CA ARG A 483 -43.02 -54.35 -23.03
C ARG A 483 -43.61 -55.75 -23.21
N GLU A 484 -44.88 -55.84 -23.61
CA GLU A 484 -45.58 -57.12 -23.69
C GLU A 484 -44.96 -58.08 -24.73
N GLU A 485 -44.45 -57.55 -25.83
CA GLU A 485 -43.76 -58.31 -26.87
C GLU A 485 -42.43 -58.91 -26.39
N VAL A 486 -41.67 -58.16 -25.58
CA VAL A 486 -40.42 -58.65 -24.95
C VAL A 486 -40.77 -59.71 -23.89
N ASN A 487 -41.79 -59.45 -23.07
CA ASN A 487 -42.25 -60.40 -22.07
C ASN A 487 -42.69 -61.74 -22.69
N GLN A 488 -43.35 -61.72 -23.86
CA GLN A 488 -43.71 -62.93 -24.59
C GLN A 488 -42.49 -63.64 -25.18
N ALA A 489 -41.58 -62.91 -25.84
CA ALA A 489 -40.38 -63.47 -26.45
C ALA A 489 -39.43 -64.11 -25.42
N GLU A 490 -39.26 -63.46 -24.28
CA GLU A 490 -38.39 -63.89 -23.18
C GLU A 490 -39.15 -64.73 -22.12
N GLN A 491 -40.40 -65.13 -22.36
CA GLN A 491 -41.19 -65.99 -21.45
C GLN A 491 -41.27 -65.43 -20.01
N LEU A 492 -41.38 -64.11 -19.86
CA LEU A 492 -41.47 -63.42 -18.58
C LEU A 492 -42.90 -63.41 -18.03
N ALA A 493 -43.06 -63.23 -16.73
CA ALA A 493 -44.38 -63.13 -16.11
C ALA A 493 -45.16 -61.94 -16.67
N LYS A 494 -46.49 -62.10 -16.81
CA LYS A 494 -47.36 -61.04 -17.33
C LYS A 494 -47.30 -59.82 -16.41
N GLY A 495 -46.96 -58.66 -16.98
CA GLY A 495 -46.78 -57.40 -16.25
C GLY A 495 -45.35 -57.09 -15.81
N THR A 496 -44.36 -57.86 -16.27
CA THR A 496 -42.93 -57.57 -16.00
C THR A 496 -42.48 -56.32 -16.75
N GLU A 497 -41.85 -55.36 -16.06
CA GLU A 497 -41.32 -54.13 -16.67
C GLU A 497 -39.88 -54.33 -17.13
N ALA A 498 -39.67 -55.22 -18.10
CA ALA A 498 -38.33 -55.53 -18.61
C ALA A 498 -37.75 -54.43 -19.53
N GLY A 499 -38.57 -53.49 -19.99
CA GLY A 499 -38.16 -52.34 -20.78
C GLY A 499 -37.63 -51.20 -19.91
N PHE A 500 -36.88 -50.29 -20.52
CA PHE A 500 -36.41 -49.08 -19.87
C PHE A 500 -36.36 -47.88 -20.84
N GLU A 501 -36.51 -46.69 -20.28
CA GLU A 501 -36.15 -45.40 -20.89
C GLU A 501 -35.16 -44.71 -19.95
N LEU A 502 -33.91 -44.53 -20.38
CA LEU A 502 -32.91 -43.75 -19.67
C LEU A 502 -32.88 -42.33 -20.22
N ARG A 503 -32.86 -41.33 -19.34
CA ARG A 503 -32.70 -39.92 -19.71
C ARG A 503 -31.43 -39.38 -19.07
N ILE A 504 -30.52 -38.88 -19.90
CA ILE A 504 -29.20 -38.41 -19.48
C ILE A 504 -28.99 -37.00 -20.01
N LEU A 505 -28.60 -36.04 -19.17
CA LEU A 505 -28.26 -34.70 -19.65
C LEU A 505 -26.85 -34.69 -20.26
N CYS A 506 -26.73 -34.27 -21.52
CA CYS A 506 -25.44 -34.15 -22.21
C CYS A 506 -25.45 -33.13 -23.36
N GLU A 507 -24.36 -32.35 -23.47
CA GLU A 507 -24.20 -31.29 -24.48
C GLU A 507 -24.23 -31.80 -25.94
N GLN A 508 -23.84 -33.05 -26.15
CA GLN A 508 -23.85 -33.74 -27.43
C GLN A 508 -24.00 -35.25 -27.21
N GLU A 509 -24.46 -35.97 -28.24
CA GLU A 509 -24.58 -37.43 -28.19
C GLU A 509 -23.22 -38.09 -27.93
N ARG A 510 -23.15 -38.93 -26.89
CA ARG A 510 -21.97 -39.72 -26.52
C ARG A 510 -22.38 -41.01 -25.81
N SER A 511 -21.44 -41.94 -25.70
CA SER A 511 -21.61 -43.17 -24.92
C SER A 511 -21.44 -42.92 -23.42
N PHE A 512 -22.20 -43.66 -22.61
CA PHE A 512 -22.17 -43.60 -21.16
C PHE A 512 -21.88 -44.98 -20.55
N LEU A 513 -21.10 -45.01 -19.47
CA LEU A 513 -20.90 -46.23 -18.69
C LEU A 513 -22.01 -46.32 -17.63
N VAL A 514 -23.08 -47.03 -17.97
CA VAL A 514 -24.26 -47.23 -17.11
C VAL A 514 -24.07 -48.50 -16.28
N GLU A 515 -24.28 -48.40 -14.97
CA GLU A 515 -24.32 -49.57 -14.09
C GLU A 515 -25.72 -50.19 -14.14
N ALA A 516 -25.84 -51.39 -14.71
CA ALA A 516 -27.04 -52.21 -14.65
C ALA A 516 -26.98 -53.13 -13.43
N VAL A 517 -28.05 -53.19 -12.64
CA VAL A 517 -28.09 -53.91 -11.35
C VAL A 517 -29.29 -54.85 -11.33
N ALA A 518 -29.03 -56.14 -11.09
CA ALA A 518 -30.06 -57.16 -10.88
C ALA A 518 -30.65 -57.08 -9.47
N GLN A 519 -31.84 -57.66 -9.27
CA GLN A 519 -32.49 -57.68 -7.94
C GLN A 519 -31.67 -58.41 -6.87
N ASN A 520 -30.86 -59.39 -7.27
CA ASN A 520 -29.96 -60.12 -6.37
C ASN A 520 -28.71 -59.30 -5.94
N GLY A 521 -28.57 -58.06 -6.42
CA GLY A 521 -27.48 -57.14 -6.08
C GLY A 521 -26.24 -57.26 -6.96
N GLN A 522 -26.21 -58.18 -7.93
CA GLN A 522 -25.14 -58.25 -8.92
C GLN A 522 -25.24 -57.05 -9.88
N SER A 523 -24.11 -56.40 -10.18
CA SER A 523 -24.06 -55.26 -11.09
C SER A 523 -23.03 -55.41 -12.20
N TRP A 524 -23.30 -54.76 -13.32
CA TRP A 524 -22.46 -54.76 -14.52
C TRP A 524 -22.37 -53.34 -15.07
N ILE A 525 -21.17 -52.93 -15.48
CA ILE A 525 -20.97 -51.69 -16.22
C ILE A 525 -21.17 -52.00 -17.71
N ILE A 526 -22.13 -51.30 -18.32
CA ILE A 526 -22.52 -51.45 -19.72
C ILE A 526 -22.31 -50.10 -20.41
N GLU A 527 -21.59 -50.11 -21.52
CA GLU A 527 -21.49 -48.94 -22.39
C GLU A 527 -22.77 -48.81 -23.21
N MET A 528 -23.55 -47.77 -22.93
CA MET A 528 -24.83 -47.47 -23.56
C MET A 528 -24.81 -46.20 -24.36
#